data_AF-A0A539EJ43-F1
#
_entry.id   AF-A0A539EJ43-F1
#
_cell.length_a   1.000
_cell.length_b   1.000
_cell.length_c   1.000
_cell.angle_alpha   90.00
_cell.angle_beta   90.00
_cell.angle_gamma   90.00
#
_symmetry.space_group_name_H-M   'P 1'
#
loop_
_entity.id
_entity.type
_entity.pdbx_description
1 polymer ?
#
loop_
_entity_poly.entity_id
_entity_poly.type
_entity_poly.pdbx_seq_one_letter_code
_entity_poly.pdbx_strand_id
1 'polypeptide(L)' 'SGAPWASTSANRSGEPAAADAAGAGAPFAASAEWVVDGGRSGGTESSVVDATGPEPVVLREGALSRAVLEGALAGR' A
#
# COMPACT_ATOMS: atom_id res chain seq x y z
N SER A 1 -4.16 -1.02 -19.57
CA SER A 1 -3.62 -2.38 -19.80
C SER A 1 -4.68 -3.46 -19.71
N GLY A 2 -5.75 -3.30 -18.90
CA GLY A 2 -6.75 -4.36 -18.71
C GLY A 2 -6.23 -5.59 -17.97
N ALA A 3 -5.04 -5.48 -17.36
CA ALA A 3 -4.34 -6.54 -16.64
C ALA A 3 -3.98 -6.07 -15.22
N PRO A 4 -3.83 -6.98 -14.25
CA PRO A 4 -3.42 -6.62 -12.89
C PRO A 4 -2.01 -6.02 -12.87
N TRP A 5 -1.79 -5.04 -12.00
CA TRP A 5 -0.47 -4.48 -11.71
C TRP A 5 -0.04 -4.86 -10.30
N ALA A 6 1.11 -5.54 -10.21
CA ALA A 6 1.80 -5.71 -8.94
C ALA A 6 2.48 -4.37 -8.60
N SER A 7 2.22 -3.84 -7.41
CA SER A 7 2.78 -2.58 -6.94
C SER A 7 3.05 -2.64 -5.44
N THR A 8 4.10 -1.94 -5.02
CA THR A 8 4.43 -1.65 -3.62
C THR A 8 4.53 -0.13 -3.44
N SER A 9 4.78 0.33 -2.22
CA SER A 9 5.17 1.72 -2.01
C SER A 9 6.46 2.05 -2.79
N ALA A 10 6.53 3.26 -3.35
CA ALA A 10 7.64 3.71 -4.19
C ALA A 10 8.79 4.28 -3.34
N ASN A 11 9.53 3.39 -2.68
CA ASN A 11 10.65 3.72 -1.81
C ASN A 11 11.66 2.57 -1.76
N ARG A 12 12.88 2.86 -1.31
CA ARG A 12 13.84 1.79 -0.97
C ARG A 12 13.36 1.05 0.26
N SER A 13 13.61 -0.26 0.31
CA SER A 13 13.22 -1.09 1.44
C SER A 13 13.80 -0.54 2.75
N GLY A 14 12.94 -0.36 3.76
CA GLY A 14 13.30 0.22 5.05
C GLY A 14 13.12 1.75 5.13
N GLU A 15 13.03 2.43 4.00
CA GLU A 15 12.76 3.88 3.97
C GLU A 15 11.26 4.19 4.03
N PRO A 16 10.86 5.40 4.44
CA PRO A 16 9.48 5.85 4.35
C PRO A 16 8.95 5.84 2.91
N ALA A 17 7.64 5.62 2.75
CA ALA A 17 6.99 5.71 1.44
C ALA A 17 7.08 7.14 0.87
N ALA A 18 7.33 7.27 -0.43
CA ALA A 18 7.32 8.56 -1.10
C ALA A 18 5.90 9.15 -1.17
N ALA A 19 5.79 10.45 -0.92
CA ALA A 19 4.54 11.19 -0.97
C ALA A 19 4.33 11.97 -2.28
N ASP A 20 5.34 12.03 -3.15
CA ASP A 20 5.30 12.74 -4.43
C ASP A 20 6.25 12.10 -5.46
N ALA A 21 6.14 12.53 -6.72
CA ALA A 21 6.94 11.99 -7.82
C ALA A 21 8.44 12.24 -7.68
N ALA A 22 8.84 13.35 -7.06
CA ALA A 22 10.25 13.64 -6.83
C ALA A 22 10.87 12.65 -5.83
N GLY A 23 10.19 12.41 -4.70
CA GLY A 23 10.61 11.44 -3.70
C GLY A 23 10.57 9.99 -4.21
N ALA A 24 9.62 9.67 -5.11
CA ALA A 24 9.53 8.35 -5.73
C ALA A 24 10.59 8.14 -6.80
N GLY A 25 10.89 9.16 -7.62
CA GLY A 25 11.80 9.05 -8.75
C GLY A 25 13.28 9.06 -8.35
N ALA A 26 13.68 9.91 -7.41
CA ALA A 26 15.10 10.09 -7.06
C ALA A 26 15.81 8.79 -6.63
N PRO A 27 15.22 7.90 -5.80
CA PRO A 27 15.87 6.65 -5.40
C PRO A 27 16.06 5.63 -6.53
N PHE A 28 15.27 5.75 -7.61
CA PHE A 28 15.19 4.81 -8.73
C PHE A 28 15.56 5.44 -10.07
N ALA A 29 16.21 6.61 -10.08
CA ALA A 29 16.53 7.35 -11.30
C ALA A 29 17.31 6.54 -12.36
N ALA A 30 18.03 5.50 -11.94
CA ALA A 30 18.77 4.60 -12.83
C ALA A 30 17.98 3.38 -13.32
N SER A 31 16.80 3.09 -12.75
CA SER A 31 16.06 1.85 -12.97
C SER A 31 14.57 2.03 -13.30
N ALA A 32 13.97 3.15 -12.92
CA ALA A 32 12.60 3.47 -13.26
C ALA A 32 12.54 4.00 -14.70
N GLU A 33 11.81 3.30 -15.56
CA GLU A 33 11.57 3.75 -16.95
C GLU A 33 10.62 4.96 -16.99
N TRP A 34 9.65 4.98 -16.07
CA TRP A 34 8.64 6.02 -15.99
C TRP A 34 8.39 6.44 -14.54
N VAL A 35 8.21 7.75 -14.35
CA VAL A 35 7.68 8.34 -13.11
C VAL A 35 6.49 9.19 -13.51
N VAL A 36 5.33 8.93 -12.90
CA VAL A 36 4.10 9.66 -13.18
C VAL A 36 3.84 10.64 -12.05
N ASP A 37 3.78 11.93 -12.38
CA ASP A 37 3.45 12.98 -11.41
C ASP A 37 1.94 13.19 -11.31
N GLY A 38 1.37 12.67 -10.22
CA GLY A 38 -0.03 12.87 -9.83
C GLY A 38 -0.22 13.88 -8.70
N GLY A 39 0.81 14.64 -8.35
CA GLY A 39 0.83 15.50 -7.17
C GLY A 39 1.11 14.75 -5.86
N ARG A 40 0.90 15.43 -4.74
CA ARG A 40 1.19 14.90 -3.40
C ARG A 40 0.10 13.93 -2.93
N SER A 41 0.49 12.74 -2.51
CA SER A 41 -0.40 11.79 -1.85
C SER A 41 -0.54 12.12 -0.35
N GLY A 42 -1.75 11.91 0.19
CA GLY A 42 -2.06 12.13 1.61
C GLY A 42 -2.59 10.89 2.33
N GLY A 43 -2.44 9.70 1.74
CA GLY A 43 -3.02 8.46 2.25
C GLY A 43 -2.07 7.66 3.14
N THR A 44 -2.64 6.96 4.11
CA THR A 44 -1.98 5.90 4.88
C THR A 44 -1.91 4.62 4.05
N GLU A 45 -0.95 3.74 4.34
CA GLU A 45 -0.84 2.44 3.72
C GLU A 45 -2.12 1.60 3.86
N SER A 46 -2.32 0.65 2.96
CA SER A 46 -3.45 -0.26 3.02
C SER A 46 -3.40 -1.17 4.25
N SER A 47 -4.56 -1.43 4.85
CA SER A 47 -4.71 -2.53 5.81
C SER A 47 -4.65 -3.87 5.07
N VAL A 48 -4.10 -4.90 5.72
CA VAL A 48 -3.92 -6.24 5.14
C VAL A 48 -4.53 -7.28 6.08
N VAL A 49 -5.40 -8.13 5.53
CA VAL A 49 -6.05 -9.23 6.24
C VAL A 49 -5.68 -10.54 5.53
N ASP A 50 -5.18 -11.50 6.29
CA ASP A 50 -5.06 -12.88 5.83
C ASP A 50 -6.44 -13.55 5.94
N ALA A 51 -6.99 -13.96 4.80
CA ALA A 51 -8.27 -14.65 4.69
C ALA A 51 -8.11 -16.08 4.16
N THR A 52 -6.92 -16.68 4.31
CA THR A 52 -6.64 -18.04 3.83
C THR A 52 -7.14 -19.13 4.78
N GLY A 53 -7.33 -18.80 6.06
CA GLY A 53 -7.87 -19.69 7.09
C GLY A 53 -9.37 -19.53 7.32
N PRO A 54 -9.95 -20.33 8.24
CA PRO A 54 -11.36 -20.23 8.62
C PRO A 54 -11.69 -18.91 9.34
N GLU A 55 -10.73 -18.37 10.08
CA GLU A 55 -10.85 -17.09 10.79
C GLU A 55 -9.89 -16.07 10.16
N PRO A 56 -10.35 -14.89 9.71
CA PRO A 56 -9.48 -13.89 9.13
C PRO A 56 -8.57 -13.23 10.18
N VAL A 57 -7.31 -12.97 9.81
CA VAL A 57 -6.31 -12.37 10.71
C VAL A 57 -5.83 -11.05 10.14
N VAL A 58 -5.97 -9.95 10.90
CA VAL A 58 -5.42 -8.64 10.51
C VAL A 58 -3.89 -8.67 10.69
N LEU A 59 -3.16 -8.69 9.57
CA LEU A 59 -1.70 -8.70 9.50
C LEU A 59 -1.10 -7.30 9.62
N ARG A 60 -1.78 -6.30 9.06
CA ARG A 60 -1.36 -4.89 9.14
C ARG A 60 -2.57 -3.99 9.28
N GLU A 61 -2.57 -3.16 10.32
CA GLU A 61 -3.46 -2.01 10.42
C GLU A 61 -2.88 -0.86 9.59
N GLY A 62 -3.70 -0.27 8.73
CA GLY A 62 -3.34 0.85 7.85
C GLY A 62 -4.50 1.86 7.83
N ALA A 63 -4.95 2.24 6.64
CA ALA A 63 -6.07 3.19 6.48
C ALA A 63 -7.39 2.75 7.15
N LEU A 64 -7.57 1.45 7.40
CA LEU A 64 -8.69 0.91 8.17
C LEU A 64 -8.19 0.40 9.52
N SER A 65 -8.80 0.88 10.60
CA SER A 65 -8.47 0.43 11.95
C SER A 65 -8.87 -1.03 12.17
N ARG A 66 -8.19 -1.69 13.10
CA ARG A 66 -8.52 -3.06 13.50
C ARG A 66 -9.98 -3.21 13.93
N ALA A 67 -10.50 -2.26 14.71
CA ALA A 67 -11.89 -2.29 15.15
C ALA A 67 -12.90 -2.23 13.97
N VAL A 68 -12.61 -1.44 12.94
CA VAL A 68 -13.43 -1.38 11.71
C VAL A 68 -13.38 -2.72 10.97
N LEU A 69 -12.20 -3.31 10.84
CA LEU A 69 -12.02 -4.61 10.19
C LEU A 69 -12.73 -5.72 10.96
N GLU A 70 -12.52 -5.82 12.27
CA GLU A 70 -13.17 -6.81 13.13
C GLU A 70 -14.69 -6.67 13.11
N GLY A 71 -15.21 -5.44 13.16
CA GLY A 71 -16.65 -5.19 13.03
C GLY A 71 -17.23 -5.62 11.68
N ALA A 72 -16.49 -5.42 10.58
CA ALA A 72 -16.92 -5.84 9.25
C ALA A 72 -16.81 -7.35 9.00
N LEU A 73 -16.01 -8.04 9.81
CA LEU A 73 -15.81 -9.49 9.74
C LEU A 73 -16.70 -10.25 10.73
N ALA A 74 -17.24 -9.57 11.75
CA ALA A 74 -18.18 -10.15 12.71
C ALA A 74 -19.48 -10.58 12.02
N GLY A 75 -19.73 -11.89 11.97
CA GLY A 75 -20.92 -12.48 11.34
C GLY A 75 -20.66 -13.18 10.00
N ARG A 76 -19.39 -13.41 9.66
CA ARG A 76 -19.01 -14.44 8.68
C ARG A 76 -19.17 -15.84 9.28
#